data_AF-A0A2H0JVX8-F1
#
_entry.id   AF-A0A2H0JVX8-F1
#
_cell.length_a   1.000
_cell.length_b   1.000
_cell.length_c   1.000
_cell.angle_alpha   90.00
_cell.angle_beta   90.00
_cell.angle_gamma   90.00
#
_symmetry.space_group_name_H-M   'P 1'
#
loop_
_entity.id
_entity.type
_entity.pdbx_description
1 polymer ?
#
loop_
_entity_poly.entity_id
_entity_poly.type
_entity_poly.pdbx_seq_one_letter_code
_entity_poly.pdbx_strand_id
1 'polypeptide(L)'
;MSRKGSDNAAVIMKARVRVPGMFFIFGRARLLHDRIIITDLFYREVIPLSEVTAVTWQGEELRISLGPEERVMLRMRGAGAWKFEIQRLCGLKDPNIELRPR
;
A
#
# COMPACT_ATOMS: atom_id res chain seq x y z
N MET A 1 2.53 9.66 24.53
CA MET A 1 3.39 9.25 23.40
C MET A 1 2.59 9.39 22.11
N SER A 2 2.92 10.38 21.28
CA SER A 2 2.18 10.68 20.05
C SER A 2 2.53 9.62 18.99
N ARG A 3 1.58 8.77 18.60
CA ARG A 3 1.73 7.84 17.47
C ARG A 3 1.78 8.67 16.19
N LYS A 4 2.96 9.21 15.85
CA LYS A 4 3.21 9.85 14.56
C LYS A 4 2.94 8.81 13.48
N GLY A 5 1.83 8.97 12.75
CA GLY A 5 1.56 8.21 11.54
C GLY A 5 2.73 8.40 10.58
N SER A 6 3.20 7.29 10.01
CA SER A 6 4.30 7.28 9.05
C SER A 6 3.96 8.16 7.83
N ASP A 7 4.91 9.01 7.49
CA ASP A 7 5.06 9.98 6.39
C ASP A 7 3.90 10.20 5.41
N ASN A 8 3.57 11.47 5.16
CA ASN A 8 2.76 11.84 3.99
C ASN A 8 3.57 11.62 2.72
N ALA A 9 3.09 10.77 1.81
CA ALA A 9 3.73 10.56 0.51
C ALA A 9 2.77 10.98 -0.62
N ALA A 10 3.33 11.60 -1.66
CA ALA A 10 2.62 11.88 -2.90
C ALA A 10 2.44 10.56 -3.67
N VAL A 11 1.21 10.28 -4.11
CA VAL A 11 0.82 8.97 -4.64
C VAL A 11 0.09 9.13 -5.96
N ILE A 12 0.56 8.43 -6.98
CA ILE A 12 -0.20 8.15 -8.21
C ILE A 12 -0.84 6.77 -8.01
N MET A 13 -2.12 6.72 -7.68
CA MET A 13 -2.84 5.46 -7.57
C MET A 13 -3.25 4.95 -8.95
N LYS A 14 -3.19 3.63 -9.10
CA LYS A 14 -3.95 2.83 -10.05
C LYS A 14 -4.81 1.90 -9.20
N ALA A 15 -6.01 2.37 -8.89
CA ALA A 15 -6.87 1.77 -7.88
C ALA A 15 -7.86 0.82 -8.55
N ARG A 16 -7.85 -0.44 -8.13
CA ARG A 16 -8.79 -1.52 -8.48
C ARG A 16 -8.76 -2.04 -9.92
N VAL A 17 -8.30 -3.28 -10.05
CA VAL A 17 -8.46 -4.15 -11.23
C VAL A 17 -9.72 -5.04 -11.09
N ARG A 18 -10.70 -4.67 -10.26
CA ARG A 18 -11.93 -5.46 -10.04
C ARG A 18 -13.04 -5.16 -11.05
N VAL A 19 -12.90 -4.09 -11.83
CA VAL A 19 -13.85 -3.65 -12.86
C VAL A 19 -13.05 -3.45 -14.16
N PRO A 20 -13.59 -3.77 -15.35
CA PRO A 20 -12.94 -3.39 -16.60
C PRO A 20 -12.88 -1.86 -16.66
N GLY A 21 -11.73 -1.29 -16.29
CA GLY A 21 -11.56 0.16 -16.15
C GLY A 21 -10.44 0.47 -15.18
N MET A 22 -9.24 0.70 -15.72
CA MET A 22 -8.10 1.17 -14.95
C MET A 22 -8.24 2.68 -14.74
N PHE A 23 -8.51 3.13 -13.52
CA PHE A 23 -8.55 4.55 -13.18
C PHE A 23 -7.25 4.97 -12.49
N PHE A 24 -6.69 6.10 -12.94
CA PHE A 24 -5.55 6.74 -12.30
C PHE A 24 -6.03 7.88 -11.42
N ILE A 25 -5.59 7.91 -10.16
CA ILE A 25 -5.91 8.99 -9.22
C ILE A 25 -4.60 9.60 -8.76
N PHE A 26 -4.48 10.92 -8.87
CA PHE A 26 -3.32 11.68 -8.43
C PHE A 26 -3.65 12.30 -7.09
N GLY A 27 -2.95 11.91 -6.02
CA GLY A 27 -3.34 12.37 -4.69
C GLY A 27 -2.25 12.19 -3.64
N ARG A 28 -2.70 12.22 -2.39
CA ARG A 28 -1.87 11.93 -1.21
C ARG A 28 -2.33 10.63 -0.61
N ALA A 29 -1.38 9.81 -0.18
CA ALA A 29 -1.67 8.69 0.69
C ALA A 29 -1.00 8.89 2.04
N ARG A 30 -1.65 8.33 3.06
CA ARG A 30 -1.13 8.27 4.42
C ARG A 30 -1.27 6.85 4.94
N LEU A 31 -0.17 6.30 5.44
CA LEU A 31 -0.14 5.02 6.14
C LEU A 31 -0.39 5.27 7.63
N LEU A 32 -1.47 4.68 8.14
CA LEU A 32 -1.74 4.61 9.57
C LEU A 32 -1.50 3.19 10.06
N HIS A 33 -1.50 3.04 11.38
CA HIS A 33 -1.28 1.76 12.06
C HIS A 33 -2.27 0.65 11.68
N ASP A 34 -3.46 0.99 11.18
CA ASP A 34 -4.57 0.07 10.92
C ASP A 34 -5.16 0.21 9.50
N ARG A 35 -4.78 1.25 8.76
CA ARG A 35 -5.36 1.56 7.45
C ARG A 35 -4.44 2.41 6.59
N ILE A 36 -4.67 2.39 5.29
CA ILE A 36 -4.13 3.35 4.34
C ILE A 36 -5.27 4.28 3.92
N ILE A 37 -5.03 5.58 3.98
CA ILE A 37 -5.99 6.58 3.51
C ILE A 37 -5.42 7.21 2.25
N ILE A 38 -6.24 7.29 1.21
CA ILE A 38 -5.85 7.91 -0.03
C ILE A 38 -6.87 8.97 -0.42
N THR A 39 -6.39 10.16 -0.74
CA THR A 39 -7.21 11.36 -0.95
C THR A 39 -6.72 12.15 -2.15
N ASP A 40 -7.67 12.58 -2.97
CA ASP A 40 -7.54 13.60 -4.02
C ASP A 40 -8.74 14.58 -3.89
N LEU A 41 -8.77 15.66 -4.68
CA LEU A 41 -9.81 16.70 -4.70
C LEU A 41 -11.24 16.16 -4.69
N PHE A 42 -11.51 15.06 -5.39
CA PHE A 42 -12.86 14.47 -5.52
C PHE A 42 -12.92 13.01 -5.10
N TYR A 43 -11.85 12.48 -4.52
CA TYR A 43 -11.73 11.06 -4.25
C TYR A 43 -11.19 10.81 -2.84
N ARG A 44 -11.81 9.85 -2.14
CA ARG A 44 -11.32 9.36 -0.85
C ARG A 44 -11.53 7.87 -0.77
N GLU A 45 -10.45 7.14 -0.54
CA GLU A 45 -10.46 5.70 -0.28
C GLU A 45 -9.78 5.39 1.04
N VAL A 46 -10.33 4.40 1.75
CA VAL A 46 -9.75 3.87 2.98
C VAL A 46 -9.59 2.38 2.78
N ILE A 47 -8.35 1.92 2.88
CA ILE A 47 -7.98 0.51 2.75
C ILE A 47 -7.62 0.00 4.14
N PRO A 48 -8.43 -0.88 4.75
CA PRO A 48 -8.08 -1.51 6.01
C PRO A 48 -6.86 -2.42 5.85
N LEU A 49 -5.88 -2.32 6.76
CA LEU A 49 -4.70 -3.20 6.71
C LEU A 49 -5.05 -4.67 6.96
N SER A 50 -6.19 -4.95 7.61
CA SER A 50 -6.73 -6.30 7.80
C SER A 50 -7.14 -6.99 6.50
N GLU A 51 -7.38 -6.23 5.43
CA GLU A 51 -7.70 -6.79 4.11
C GLU A 51 -6.45 -7.10 3.30
N VAL A 52 -5.28 -6.56 3.69
CA VAL A 52 -4.05 -6.72 2.91
C VAL A 52 -3.51 -8.14 3.03
N THR A 53 -3.50 -8.87 1.92
CA THR A 53 -2.99 -10.25 1.83
C THR A 53 -1.56 -10.33 1.31
N ALA A 54 -1.11 -9.33 0.56
CA ALA A 54 0.25 -9.26 0.06
C ALA A 54 0.65 -7.81 -0.25
N VAL A 55 1.95 -7.53 -0.14
CA VAL A 55 2.53 -6.26 -0.57
C VAL A 55 3.86 -6.50 -1.27
N THR A 56 4.04 -5.86 -2.43
CA THR A 56 5.29 -5.94 -3.21
C THR A 56 5.72 -4.55 -3.63
N TRP A 57 7.03 -4.37 -3.80
CA TRP A 57 7.64 -3.13 -4.29
C TRP A 57 8.42 -3.44 -5.56
N GLN A 58 8.09 -2.77 -6.67
CA GLN A 58 8.78 -2.95 -7.95
C GLN A 58 9.08 -1.58 -8.58
N GLY A 59 10.38 -1.24 -8.68
CA GLY A 59 10.82 0.07 -9.19
C GLY A 59 10.39 1.20 -8.26
N GLU A 60 9.27 1.84 -8.60
CA GLU A 60 8.63 2.93 -7.82
C GLU A 60 7.14 2.61 -7.51
N GLU A 61 6.72 1.36 -7.72
CA GLU A 61 5.34 0.90 -7.52
C GLU A 61 5.22 0.01 -6.29
N LEU A 62 4.42 0.46 -5.32
CA LEU A 62 3.90 -0.34 -4.23
C LEU A 62 2.62 -1.01 -4.69
N ARG A 63 2.59 -2.34 -4.72
CA ARG A 63 1.40 -3.12 -5.08
C ARG A 63 0.87 -3.79 -3.84
N ILE A 64 -0.42 -3.58 -3.56
CA ILE A 64 -1.13 -4.06 -2.38
C ILE A 64 -2.26 -4.96 -2.86
N SER A 65 -2.28 -6.21 -2.41
CA SER A 65 -3.37 -7.15 -2.68
C SER A 65 -4.33 -7.15 -1.48
N LEU A 66 -5.64 -7.03 -1.72
CA LEU A 66 -6.67 -6.99 -0.67
C LEU A 66 -7.50 -8.29 -0.57
N GLY A 67 -7.22 -9.26 -1.42
CA GLY A 67 -7.97 -10.51 -1.58
C GLY A 67 -7.52 -11.25 -2.84
N PRO A 68 -8.16 -12.38 -3.20
CA PRO A 68 -7.71 -13.22 -4.32
C PRO A 68 -7.69 -12.48 -5.67
N GLU A 69 -8.59 -11.52 -5.86
CA GLU A 69 -8.77 -10.82 -7.15
C GLU A 69 -8.64 -9.29 -7.04
N GLU A 70 -8.43 -8.76 -5.83
CA GLU A 70 -8.38 -7.31 -5.63
C GLU A 70 -6.94 -6.84 -5.42
N ARG A 71 -6.54 -5.87 -6.26
CA ARG A 71 -5.21 -5.26 -6.22
C ARG A 71 -5.33 -3.75 -6.33
N VAL A 72 -4.56 -3.06 -5.50
CA VAL A 72 -4.33 -1.62 -5.50
C VAL A 72 -2.87 -1.39 -5.85
N MET A 73 -2.61 -0.55 -6.84
CA MET A 73 -1.25 -0.16 -7.22
C MET A 73 -1.04 1.30 -6.85
N LEU A 74 0.03 1.60 -6.13
CA LEU A 74 0.42 2.95 -5.71
C LEU A 74 1.81 3.23 -6.26
N ARG A 75 1.96 4.19 -7.17
CA ARG A 75 3.26 4.67 -7.63
C ARG A 75 3.66 5.89 -6.80
N MET A 76 4.74 5.78 -6.05
CA MET A 76 5.10 6.75 -5.02
C MET A 76 6.61 6.89 -4.94
N ARG A 77 7.19 8.07 -5.17
CA ARG A 77 8.63 8.23 -4.92
C ARG A 77 8.94 8.13 -3.43
N GLY A 78 9.98 7.36 -3.08
CA GLY A 78 10.46 7.23 -1.70
C GLY A 78 9.65 6.30 -0.79
N ALA A 79 8.60 5.64 -1.29
CA ALA A 79 7.74 4.76 -0.48
C ALA A 79 8.28 3.33 -0.30
N GLY A 80 9.55 3.06 -0.61
CA GLY A 80 10.16 1.75 -0.36
C GLY A 80 10.05 1.32 1.11
N ALA A 81 10.12 2.28 2.05
CA ALA A 81 9.94 2.03 3.48
C ALA A 81 8.52 1.56 3.84
N TRP A 82 7.50 1.96 3.07
CA TRP A 82 6.12 1.56 3.33
C TRP A 82 5.88 0.08 3.09
N LYS A 83 6.61 -0.56 2.16
CA LYS A 83 6.53 -2.02 1.98
C LYS A 83 6.77 -2.72 3.31
N PHE A 84 7.90 -2.41 3.95
CA PHE A 84 8.31 -3.04 5.21
C PHE A 84 7.35 -2.70 6.35
N GLU A 85 6.89 -1.46 6.43
CA GLU A 85 5.96 -1.04 7.48
C GLU A 85 4.58 -1.72 7.32
N ILE A 86 4.05 -1.81 6.10
CA ILE A 86 2.79 -2.54 5.82
C ILE A 86 2.96 -4.03 6.14
N GLN A 87 4.08 -4.65 5.73
CA GLN A 87 4.35 -6.05 6.07
C GLN A 87 4.34 -6.27 7.59
N ARG A 88 5.01 -5.39 8.34
CA ARG A 88 5.06 -5.43 9.80
C ARG A 88 3.68 -5.28 10.43
N LEU A 89 2.89 -4.31 9.97
CA LEU A 89 1.55 -4.02 10.50
C LEU A 89 0.54 -5.12 10.16
N CYS A 90 0.65 -5.75 8.99
CA CYS A 90 -0.22 -6.83 8.54
C CYS A 90 0.27 -8.23 8.95
N GLY A 91 1.44 -8.36 9.58
CA GLY A 91 2.04 -9.66 9.91
C GLY A 91 2.44 -10.48 8.69
N LEU A 92 2.71 -9.83 7.54
CA LEU A 92 3.07 -10.50 6.29
C LEU A 92 4.58 -10.80 6.27
N LYS A 93 4.93 -12.00 5.79
CA LYS A 93 6.34 -12.36 5.55
C LYS A 93 6.81 -11.74 4.23
N ASP A 94 8.07 -11.34 4.18
CA ASP A 94 8.67 -10.93 2.90
C ASP A 94 8.97 -12.19 2.08
N PRO A 95 8.36 -12.37 0.88
CA PRO A 95 8.66 -13.53 0.04
C PRO A 95 10.13 -13.58 -0.40
N ASN A 96 10.87 -12.47 -0.30
CA ASN A 96 12.29 -12.41 -0.65
C ASN A 96 13.24 -12.66 0.54
N ILE A 97 12.71 -12.83 1.75
CA ILE A 97 13.48 -13.30 2.90
C ILE A 97 13.25 -14.81 2.99
N GLU A 98 13.76 -15.54 1.99
CA GLU A 98 14.07 -16.94 2.23
C GLU A 98 15.14 -16.97 3.31
N LEU A 99 14.74 -17.54 4.45
CA LEU A 99 15.58 -17.86 5.58
C LEU A 99 16.82 -18.59 5.06
N ARG A 100 17.96 -17.90 4.98
CA ARG A 100 19.24 -18.61 4.92
C ARG A 100 19.33 -19.42 6.21
N PRO A 101 19.33 -20.76 6.15
CA PRO A 101 19.61 -21.54 7.34
C PRO A 101 21.01 -21.16 7.83
N ARG A 102 21.14 -20.92 9.13
CA ARG A 102 22.44 -20.78 9.79
C ARG A 102 23.19 -22.10 9.76
#